data_AF-A0A2V8FZM5-F1
#
_entry.id   AF-A0A2V8FZM5-F1
#
_cell.length_a   1.000
_cell.length_b   1.000
_cell.length_c   1.000
_cell.angle_alpha   90.00
_cell.angle_beta   90.00
_cell.angle_gamma   90.00
#
_symmetry.space_group_name_H-M   'P 1'
#
loop_
_entity.id
_entity.type
_entity.pdbx_description
1 polymer ?
#
loop_
_entity_poly.entity_id
_entity_poly.type
_entity_poly.pdbx_seq_one_letter_code
_entity_poly.pdbx_strand_id
1 'polypeptide(L)' 'MTRLVMLTPDDKLAEIKRLYYQTTKRTIKEDFAKALELLKSMDGEDERERAAVYMDGLSQMRSDWSRKRKPPKLRFKRF' A
#
# COMPACT_ATOMS: atom_id res chain seq x y z
N MET A 1 13.82 5.56 16.82
CA MET A 1 12.73 4.96 17.63
C MET A 1 12.08 6.12 18.40
N THR A 2 10.81 6.51 18.31
CA THR A 2 9.57 5.90 17.81
C THR A 2 8.51 7.02 17.81
N ARG A 3 8.26 7.72 16.70
CA ARG A 3 7.19 8.75 16.64
C ARG A 3 5.79 8.13 16.44
N LEU A 4 5.74 6.89 15.94
CA LEU A 4 4.51 6.16 15.64
C LEU A 4 3.70 5.75 16.88
N VAL A 5 4.34 5.72 18.05
CA VAL A 5 3.71 5.28 19.31
C VAL A 5 2.84 6.39 19.93
N MET A 6 2.99 7.65 19.50
CA MET A 6 2.24 8.79 20.03
C MET A 6 0.95 9.13 19.24
N LEU A 7 0.67 8.42 18.15
CA LEU A 7 -0.54 8.66 17.35
C LEU A 7 -1.70 7.79 17.84
N THR A 8 -2.90 8.36 17.90
CA THR A 8 -4.12 7.61 18.20
C THR A 8 -4.40 6.59 17.07
N PRO A 9 -5.21 5.54 17.30
CA PRO A 9 -5.61 4.61 16.27
C PRO A 9 -6.21 5.29 15.03
N ASP A 10 -7.06 6.31 15.21
CA ASP A 10 -7.63 7.10 14.12
C ASP A 10 -6.58 7.93 13.36
N ASP A 11 -5.58 8.48 14.06
CA ASP A 11 -4.50 9.21 13.38
C ASP A 11 -3.64 8.27 12.52
N LYS A 12 -3.41 7.04 12.98
CA LYS A 12 -2.70 6.00 12.20
C LYS A 12 -3.49 5.65 10.94
N LEU A 13 -4.81 5.50 11.06
CA LEU A 13 -5.69 5.29 9.92
C LEU A 13 -5.67 6.49 8.94
N ALA A 14 -5.72 7.71 9.46
CA ALA A 14 -5.64 8.93 8.66
C ALA A 14 -4.33 9.02 7.88
N GLU A 15 -3.21 8.60 8.48
CA GLU A 15 -1.91 8.58 7.80
C GLU A 15 -1.84 7.48 6.73
N ILE A 16 -2.37 6.28 6.99
CA ILE A 16 -2.50 5.22 5.96
C ILE A 16 -3.33 5.72 4.78
N LYS A 17 -4.45 6.40 5.06
CA LYS A 17 -5.32 7.02 4.05
C LYS A 17 -4.57 8.09 3.25
N ARG A 18 -3.78 8.93 3.92
CA ARG A 18 -2.96 9.94 3.26
C ARG A 18 -1.94 9.31 2.32
N LEU A 19 -1.24 8.26 2.76
CA LEU A 19 -0.29 7.51 1.93
C LEU A 19 -0.98 6.94 0.70
N TYR A 20 -2.18 6.37 0.85
CA TYR A 20 -2.97 5.87 -0.28
C TYR A 20 -3.26 6.93 -1.35
N TYR A 21 -3.67 8.14 -0.97
CA TYR A 21 -4.00 9.19 -1.94
C TYR A 21 -2.78 9.93 -2.50
N GLN A 22 -1.67 9.99 -1.76
CA GLN A 22 -0.48 10.73 -2.17
C GLN A 22 0.59 9.86 -2.84
N THR A 23 0.46 8.53 -2.76
CA THR A 23 1.49 7.64 -3.29
C THR A 23 1.64 7.79 -4.81
N THR A 24 2.87 7.60 -5.27
CA THR A 24 3.21 7.66 -6.69
C THR A 24 4.00 6.42 -7.09
N LYS A 25 4.13 6.18 -8.39
CA LYS A 25 4.99 5.10 -8.91
C LYS A 25 6.42 5.12 -8.36
N ARG A 26 6.94 6.30 -8.04
CA ARG A 26 8.29 6.46 -7.47
C ARG A 26 8.34 6.10 -5.98
N THR A 27 7.30 6.45 -5.22
CA THR A 27 7.29 6.36 -3.75
C THR A 27 6.56 5.13 -3.20
N ILE A 28 5.80 4.41 -4.04
CA ILE A 28 4.93 3.29 -3.64
C ILE A 28 5.59 2.23 -2.75
N LYS A 29 6.89 1.96 -2.93
CA LYS A 29 7.60 0.99 -2.09
C LYS A 29 7.79 1.49 -0.66
N GLU A 30 8.17 2.76 -0.52
CA GLU A 30 8.40 3.40 0.77
C GLU A 30 7.06 3.70 1.47
N ASP A 31 6.07 4.18 0.72
CA ASP A 31 4.74 4.46 1.25
C ASP A 31 4.06 3.19 1.75
N PHE A 32 4.16 2.08 1.00
CA PHE A 32 3.63 0.79 1.42
C PHE A 32 4.33 0.25 2.67
N ALA A 33 5.65 0.43 2.78
CA ALA A 33 6.39 0.01 3.97
C ALA A 33 5.95 0.80 5.22
N LYS A 34 5.81 2.12 5.11
CA LYS A 34 5.30 2.98 6.20
C LYS A 34 3.89 2.61 6.60
N ALA A 35 3.01 2.36 5.62
CA ALA A 35 1.63 1.97 5.89
C ALA A 35 1.56 0.60 6.61
N LEU A 36 2.45 -0.35 6.25
CA LEU A 36 2.59 -1.62 6.96
C LEU A 36 3.07 -1.43 8.41
N GLU A 37 4.04 -0.55 8.65
CA GLU A 37 4.51 -0.26 10.01
C GLU A 37 3.41 0.38 10.86
N LEU A 38 2.63 1.31 10.29
CA LEU A 38 1.47 1.91 10.95
C LEU A 38 0.42 0.85 11.30
N LEU A 39 0.04 0.00 10.33
CA LEU A 39 -0.95 -1.06 10.53
C LEU A 39 -0.54 -2.03 11.65
N LYS A 40 0.73 -2.44 11.69
CA LYS A 40 1.25 -3.32 12.75
C LYS A 40 1.22 -2.70 14.13
N SER A 41 1.27 -1.37 14.21
CA SER A 41 1.24 -0.62 15.47
C SER A 41 -0.19 -0.30 15.95
N MET A 42 -1.22 -0.70 15.20
CA MET A 42 -2.62 -0.48 15.57
C MET A 42 -3.11 -1.64 16.45
N ASP A 43 -3.65 -1.31 17.62
CA ASP A 43 -4.18 -2.29 18.58
C ASP A 43 -5.69 -2.52 18.42
N GLY A 44 -6.43 -1.55 17.86
CA GLY A 44 -7.87 -1.66 17.59
C GLY A 44 -8.19 -2.56 16.40
N GLU A 45 -9.24 -3.38 16.52
CA GLU A 45 -9.71 -4.28 15.46
C GLU A 45 -10.47 -3.49 14.38
N ASP A 46 -11.41 -2.63 14.78
CA ASP A 46 -12.23 -1.80 13.89
C ASP A 46 -11.39 -0.87 12.98
N GLU A 47 -10.37 -0.21 13.53
CA GLU A 47 -9.48 0.64 12.72
C GLU A 47 -8.60 -0.19 11.78
N ARG A 48 -8.18 -1.39 12.21
CA ARG A 48 -7.38 -2.28 11.37
C ARG A 48 -8.17 -2.79 10.18
N GLU A 49 -9.44 -3.15 10.36
CA GLU A 49 -10.32 -3.51 9.25
C GLU A 49 -10.47 -2.36 8.25
N ARG A 50 -10.71 -1.15 8.74
CA ARG A 50 -10.79 0.05 7.90
C ARG A 50 -9.47 0.33 7.17
N ALA A 51 -8.34 0.16 7.84
CA ALA A 51 -7.01 0.33 7.26
C ALA A 51 -6.71 -0.75 6.18
N ALA A 52 -7.19 -1.99 6.36
CA ALA A 52 -6.96 -3.09 5.44
C ALA A 52 -7.45 -2.79 4.02
N VAL A 53 -8.56 -2.07 3.87
CA VAL A 53 -9.08 -1.62 2.56
C VAL A 53 -8.06 -0.75 1.81
N TYR A 54 -7.46 0.22 2.51
CA TYR A 54 -6.42 1.08 1.91
C TYR A 54 -5.14 0.32 1.62
N MET A 55 -4.78 -0.65 2.49
CA MET A 55 -3.61 -1.51 2.29
C MET A 55 -3.75 -2.41 1.06
N ASP A 56 -4.94 -2.94 0.80
CA ASP A 56 -5.20 -3.71 -0.42
C ASP A 56 -4.99 -2.84 -1.67
N GLY A 57 -5.56 -1.63 -1.68
CA GLY A 57 -5.39 -0.69 -2.78
C GLY A 57 -3.92 -0.29 -3.02
N LEU A 58 -3.15 -0.05 -1.97
CA LEU A 58 -1.70 0.19 -2.09
C LEU A 58 -0.95 -1.03 -2.68
N SER A 59 -1.34 -2.23 -2.27
CA SER A 59 -0.77 -3.49 -2.79
C SER A 59 -1.05 -3.66 -4.29
N GLN A 60 -2.28 -3.36 -4.71
CA GLN A 60 -2.68 -3.38 -6.12
C GLN A 60 -1.87 -2.37 -6.95
N MET A 61 -1.79 -1.10 -6.51
CA MET A 61 -0.99 -0.07 -7.20
C MET A 61 0.48 -0.49 -7.31
N ARG A 62 1.06 -1.03 -6.24
CA ARG A 62 2.44 -1.55 -6.24
C ARG A 62 2.61 -2.66 -7.27
N SER A 63 1.68 -3.60 -7.35
CA SER A 63 1.70 -4.69 -8.32
C SER A 63 1.64 -4.14 -9.75
N ASP A 64 0.67 -3.27 -10.04
CA ASP A 64 0.46 -2.70 -11.37
C ASP A 64 1.65 -1.87 -11.85
N TRP A 65 2.23 -1.06 -10.97
CA TRP A 65 3.38 -0.25 -11.29
C TRP A 65 4.68 -1.06 -11.38
N SER A 66 4.75 -2.21 -10.71
CA SER A 66 5.88 -3.15 -10.79
C SER A 66 5.84 -4.04 -12.03
N ARG A 67 4.64 -4.34 -12.56
CA ARG A 67 4.47 -5.09 -13.80
C ARG A 67 4.98 -4.25 -14.98
N LYS A 68 6.23 -4.49 -15.39
CA LYS A 68 6.70 -4.11 -16.73
C LYS A 68 5.71 -4.72 -17.71
N ARG A 69 5.06 -3.89 -18.55
CA ARG A 69 4.20 -4.35 -19.65
C ARG A 69 5.00 -5.39 -20.45
N LYS A 70 4.76 -6.68 -20.21
CA LYS A 70 5.33 -7.72 -21.06
C LYS A 70 4.63 -7.55 -22.41
N PRO A 71 5.38 -7.35 -23.52
CA PRO A 71 4.74 -7.35 -24.82
C PRO A 71 3.99 -8.68 -24.97
N PRO A 72 2.77 -8.67 -25.54
CA PRO A 72 2.04 -9.90 -25.77
C PRO A 72 2.97 -10.85 -26.54
N LYS A 73 3.17 -12.07 -26.01
CA LYS A 73 3.91 -13.11 -26.71
C LYS A 73 3.15 -13.38 -28.01
N LEU A 74 3.60 -12.78 -29.11
CA LEU A 74 3.18 -13.16 -30.46
C LEU A 74 3.47 -14.65 -30.60
N ARG A 75 2.45 -15.49 -30.42
CA ARG A 75 2.49 -16.90 -30.82
C ARG A 75 2.60 -16.88 -32.34
N PHE A 76 3.83 -16.93 -32.85
CA PHE A 76 4.07 -17.32 -34.23
C PHE A 76 3.55 -18.76 -34.38
N LYS A 77 2.34 -18.87 -34.93
CA LYS A 77 1.82 -20.13 -35.45
C LYS A 77 2.60 -20.36 -36.74
N ARG A 78 3.59 -21.26 -36.70
CA ARG A 78 4.25 -21.75 -37.90
C ARG A 78 3.19 -22.46 -38.74
N PHE A 79 3.01 -21.98 -39.97
CA PHE A 79 2.27 -22.64 -41.03
C PHE A 79 3.11 -23.79 -41.61
#